data_AF-A0A090IH53-F1
#
_entry.id   AF-A0A090IH53-F1
#
_cell.length_a   1.000
_cell.length_b   1.000
_cell.length_c   1.000
_cell.angle_alpha   90.00
_cell.angle_beta   90.00
_cell.angle_gamma   90.00
#
_symmetry.space_group_name_H-M   'P 1'
#
loop_
_entity.id
_entity.type
_entity.pdbx_description
1 polymer ?
#
loop_
_entity_poly.entity_id
_entity_poly.type
_entity_poly.pdbx_seq_one_letter_code
_entity_poly.pdbx_strand_id
1 'polypeptide(L)'
;MSSLDTNRLQQDKKLNDDSHVCAAKQLRNLGISGLMTLEAIEFQTLELDAVLVSCQQLQDSYSALITDLPSRLHICFQGSANSSEQLSALVQLIESAPQALWSLRNDSFNCYEMDFRLAELQQQLTILKPLNKKLAPFVNTNKLGTVSTLRYLQCCLDNAGMFRWFSSKWRHAKQQTLILATNEQLKLDDVKLLFPAMIKYVNAQERFDELFDQAPILAASHQGLNTDIAPLLAVREWYKDVEFVMAEHFVDEAGILEGLSIIDKQKADKLVENYHTNTALVINSIEKKMSKLRLSFPGYEALQHVDADYATAVSELKTIIINQLSALNDVGIDSRTCLSDL
;
A
#
# COMPACT_ATOMS: atom_id res chain seq x y z
N MET A 1 -42.83 7.41 -67.55
CA MET A 1 -42.27 7.68 -66.22
C MET A 1 -42.12 9.18 -66.10
N SER A 2 -42.67 9.80 -65.05
CA SER A 2 -42.72 11.26 -64.93
C SER A 2 -41.36 11.81 -64.49
N SER A 3 -41.05 13.07 -64.82
CA SER A 3 -39.81 13.74 -64.40
C SER A 3 -39.65 13.85 -62.88
N LEU A 4 -40.75 13.69 -62.12
CA LEU A 4 -40.77 13.58 -60.66
C LEU A 4 -40.24 12.23 -60.16
N ASP A 5 -40.52 11.13 -60.87
CA ASP A 5 -40.04 9.79 -60.48
C ASP A 5 -38.54 9.65 -60.71
N THR A 6 -38.02 10.24 -61.79
CA THR A 6 -36.57 10.28 -62.08
C THR A 6 -35.79 11.16 -61.10
N ASN A 7 -36.37 12.28 -60.64
CA ASN A 7 -35.73 13.14 -59.63
C ASN A 7 -35.71 12.48 -58.25
N ARG A 8 -36.77 11.77 -57.85
CA ARG A 8 -36.79 10.98 -56.60
C ARG A 8 -35.77 9.86 -56.62
N LEU A 9 -35.71 9.08 -57.70
CA LEU A 9 -34.71 8.01 -57.87
C LEU A 9 -33.26 8.54 -57.86
N GLN A 10 -32.99 9.72 -58.41
CA GLN A 10 -31.67 10.35 -58.36
C GLN A 10 -31.33 10.90 -56.97
N GLN A 11 -32.32 11.42 -56.24
CA GLN A 11 -32.14 11.94 -54.89
C GLN A 11 -31.93 10.81 -53.87
N ASP A 12 -32.70 9.72 -53.98
CA ASP A 12 -32.53 8.50 -53.16
C ASP A 12 -31.19 7.82 -53.45
N LYS A 13 -30.78 7.76 -54.73
CA LYS A 13 -29.46 7.24 -55.11
C LYS A 13 -28.32 8.10 -54.54
N LYS A 14 -28.43 9.43 -54.57
CA LYS A 14 -27.41 10.33 -54.03
C LYS A 14 -27.32 10.28 -52.51
N LEU A 15 -28.46 10.16 -51.81
CA LEU A 15 -28.49 9.94 -50.36
C LEU A 15 -27.88 8.59 -49.95
N ASN A 16 -28.17 7.52 -50.70
CA ASN A 16 -27.53 6.22 -50.49
C ASN A 16 -26.03 6.26 -50.81
N ASP A 17 -25.64 7.02 -51.83
CA ASP A 17 -24.24 7.20 -52.21
C ASP A 17 -23.45 7.93 -51.11
N ASP A 18 -24.04 8.96 -50.50
CA ASP A 18 -23.41 9.70 -49.39
C ASP A 18 -23.35 8.88 -48.09
N SER A 19 -24.35 8.00 -47.85
CA SER A 19 -24.44 7.16 -46.65
C SER A 19 -23.38 6.05 -46.60
N HIS A 20 -23.20 5.29 -47.68
CA HIS A 20 -22.21 4.20 -47.70
C HIS A 20 -20.76 4.72 -47.66
N VAL A 21 -20.47 5.83 -48.34
CA VAL A 21 -19.16 6.51 -48.28
C VAL A 21 -18.86 6.98 -46.86
N CYS A 22 -19.87 7.51 -46.16
CA CYS A 22 -19.73 7.91 -44.76
C CYS A 22 -19.43 6.69 -43.87
N ALA A 23 -20.14 5.57 -44.06
CA ALA A 23 -19.96 4.36 -43.27
C ALA A 23 -18.58 3.72 -43.47
N ALA A 24 -18.13 3.58 -44.73
CA ALA A 24 -16.79 3.09 -45.05
C ALA A 24 -15.70 4.02 -44.47
N LYS A 25 -15.90 5.34 -44.55
CA LYS A 25 -14.98 6.32 -43.94
C LYS A 25 -14.90 6.17 -42.43
N GLN A 26 -16.02 5.97 -41.73
CA GLN A 26 -16.02 5.77 -40.29
C GLN A 26 -15.28 4.48 -39.89
N LEU A 27 -15.47 3.38 -40.62
CA LEU A 27 -14.71 2.15 -40.39
C LEU A 27 -13.20 2.34 -40.62
N ARG A 28 -12.81 3.10 -41.66
CA ARG A 28 -11.40 3.45 -41.90
C ARG A 28 -10.82 4.32 -40.79
N ASN A 29 -11.61 5.25 -40.25
CA ASN A 29 -11.18 6.10 -39.13
C ASN A 29 -10.88 5.30 -37.86
N LEU A 30 -11.46 4.10 -37.68
CA LEU A 30 -11.09 3.19 -36.60
C LEU A 30 -9.69 2.56 -36.80
N GLY A 31 -9.06 2.78 -37.96
CA GLY A 31 -7.76 2.20 -38.31
C GLY A 31 -7.84 0.76 -38.82
N ILE A 32 -9.03 0.30 -39.21
CA ILE A 32 -9.23 -1.04 -39.77
C ILE A 32 -8.51 -1.13 -41.12
N SER A 33 -7.80 -2.24 -41.34
CA SER A 33 -7.08 -2.48 -42.59
C SER A 33 -8.04 -2.51 -43.78
N GLY A 34 -7.71 -1.77 -44.84
CA GLY A 34 -8.49 -1.75 -46.09
C GLY A 34 -8.60 -3.13 -46.75
N LEU A 35 -7.71 -4.06 -46.45
CA LEU A 35 -7.73 -5.44 -46.98
C LEU A 35 -8.75 -6.34 -46.25
N MET A 36 -9.36 -5.89 -45.17
CA MET A 36 -10.38 -6.67 -44.47
C MET A 36 -11.71 -6.60 -45.21
N THR A 37 -12.35 -7.76 -45.34
CA THR A 37 -13.73 -7.85 -45.83
C THR A 37 -14.71 -7.40 -44.74
N LEU A 38 -15.91 -6.97 -45.14
CA LEU A 38 -16.97 -6.62 -44.17
C LEU A 38 -17.31 -7.80 -43.25
N GLU A 39 -17.32 -9.03 -43.78
CA GLU A 39 -17.47 -10.28 -43.00
C GLU A 39 -16.35 -10.45 -41.96
N ALA A 40 -15.10 -10.14 -42.32
CA ALA A 40 -13.98 -10.22 -41.38
C ALA A 40 -14.06 -9.14 -40.28
N ILE A 41 -14.57 -7.95 -40.62
CA ILE A 41 -14.85 -6.88 -39.64
C ILE A 41 -15.98 -7.30 -38.71
N GLU A 42 -17.05 -7.90 -39.25
CA GLU A 42 -18.14 -8.45 -38.45
C GLU A 42 -17.62 -9.54 -37.50
N PHE A 43 -16.72 -10.41 -37.95
CA PHE A 43 -16.11 -11.42 -37.10
C PHE A 43 -15.31 -10.83 -35.93
N GLN A 44 -14.68 -9.65 -36.09
CA GLN A 44 -14.01 -8.97 -34.98
C GLN A 44 -14.98 -8.56 -33.86
N THR A 45 -16.28 -8.42 -34.13
CA THR A 45 -17.28 -8.14 -33.08
C THR A 45 -17.40 -9.28 -32.06
N LEU A 46 -17.05 -10.51 -32.44
CA LEU A 46 -16.98 -11.64 -31.51
C LEU A 46 -15.86 -11.46 -30.48
N GLU A 47 -14.76 -10.81 -30.84
CA GLU A 47 -13.67 -10.50 -29.92
C GLU A 47 -14.09 -9.40 -28.93
N LEU A 48 -14.85 -8.41 -29.40
CA LEU A 48 -15.45 -7.38 -28.55
C LEU A 48 -16.41 -8.03 -27.53
N ASP A 49 -17.26 -8.96 -27.97
CA ASP A 49 -18.15 -9.72 -27.08
C ASP A 49 -17.39 -10.53 -26.03
N ALA A 50 -16.31 -11.18 -26.44
CA ALA A 50 -15.46 -11.92 -25.52
C ALA A 50 -14.81 -11.02 -24.47
N VAL A 51 -14.54 -9.75 -24.77
CA VAL A 51 -14.06 -8.76 -23.79
C VAL A 51 -15.19 -8.33 -22.86
N LEU A 52 -16.36 -7.96 -23.40
CA LEU A 52 -17.52 -7.54 -22.61
C LEU A 52 -17.94 -8.61 -21.60
N VAL A 53 -17.91 -9.89 -21.98
CA VAL A 53 -18.17 -11.01 -21.05
C VAL A 53 -17.14 -11.04 -19.92
N SER A 54 -15.86 -10.83 -20.21
CA SER A 54 -14.82 -10.78 -19.17
C SER A 54 -14.95 -9.54 -18.28
N CYS A 55 -15.32 -8.38 -18.83
CA CYS A 55 -15.61 -7.19 -18.04
C CYS A 55 -16.79 -7.40 -17.09
N GLN A 56 -17.85 -8.08 -17.54
CA GLN A 56 -18.98 -8.44 -16.68
C GLN A 56 -18.56 -9.39 -15.56
N GLN A 57 -17.77 -10.43 -15.87
CA GLN A 57 -17.23 -11.34 -14.86
C GLN A 57 -16.38 -10.61 -13.80
N LEU A 58 -15.59 -9.62 -14.23
CA LEU A 58 -14.79 -8.79 -13.33
C LEU A 58 -15.71 -7.95 -12.43
N GLN A 59 -16.72 -7.29 -13.01
CA GLN A 59 -17.67 -6.45 -12.27
C GLN A 59 -18.46 -7.27 -11.25
N ASP A 60 -18.87 -8.49 -11.59
CA ASP A 60 -19.55 -9.40 -10.68
C ASP A 60 -18.62 -9.75 -9.49
N SER A 61 -17.34 -10.04 -9.76
CA SER A 61 -16.32 -10.30 -8.72
C SER A 61 -16.14 -9.07 -7.80
N TYR A 62 -16.04 -7.88 -8.37
CA TYR A 62 -15.88 -6.63 -7.64
C TYR A 62 -17.08 -6.31 -6.76
N SER A 63 -18.30 -6.47 -7.28
CA SER A 63 -19.52 -6.17 -6.54
C SER A 63 -19.63 -6.93 -5.22
N ALA A 64 -19.13 -8.18 -5.18
CA ALA A 64 -19.11 -9.01 -3.98
C ALA A 64 -18.04 -8.58 -2.95
N LEU A 65 -16.97 -7.91 -3.38
CA LEU A 65 -15.88 -7.47 -2.51
C LEU A 65 -16.15 -6.09 -1.92
N ILE A 66 -16.62 -5.17 -2.77
CA ILE A 66 -16.81 -3.76 -2.46
C ILE A 66 -17.79 -3.55 -1.28
N THR A 67 -18.79 -4.42 -1.11
CA THR A 67 -19.80 -4.30 -0.04
C THR A 67 -19.20 -4.30 1.37
N ASP A 68 -18.11 -5.03 1.55
CA ASP A 68 -17.48 -5.17 2.86
C ASP A 68 -16.33 -4.15 3.06
N LEU A 69 -15.79 -3.58 1.97
CA LEU A 69 -14.60 -2.74 1.98
C LEU A 69 -14.91 -1.25 2.23
N PRO A 70 -13.98 -0.50 2.84
CA PRO A 70 -14.07 0.95 2.93
C PRO A 70 -14.29 1.60 1.56
N SER A 71 -15.24 2.54 1.48
CA SER A 71 -15.61 3.22 0.22
C SER A 71 -14.46 3.94 -0.46
N ARG A 72 -13.48 4.38 0.34
CA ARG A 72 -12.26 5.00 -0.17
C ARG A 72 -11.42 4.08 -1.07
N LEU A 73 -11.51 2.76 -0.88
CA LEU A 73 -10.77 1.77 -1.68
C LEU A 73 -11.50 1.40 -2.97
N HIS A 74 -12.74 1.83 -3.17
CA HIS A 74 -13.58 1.39 -4.30
C HIS A 74 -13.05 1.86 -5.66
N ILE A 75 -12.20 2.88 -5.69
CA ILE A 75 -11.55 3.38 -6.90
C ILE A 75 -10.63 2.34 -7.57
N CYS A 76 -10.01 1.44 -6.79
CA CYS A 76 -9.24 0.32 -7.32
C CYS A 76 -10.11 -0.73 -8.05
N PHE A 77 -11.44 -0.66 -7.96
CA PHE A 77 -12.35 -1.67 -8.48
C PHE A 77 -13.12 -1.16 -9.71
N GLN A 78 -12.46 -0.34 -10.52
CA GLN A 78 -12.96 0.07 -11.83
C GLN A 78 -12.45 -0.88 -12.93
N GLY A 79 -13.05 -0.80 -14.12
CA GLY A 79 -12.70 -1.62 -15.27
C GLY A 79 -11.69 -0.97 -16.21
N SER A 80 -10.58 -0.40 -15.72
CA SER A 80 -9.54 0.23 -16.54
C SER A 80 -8.15 -0.38 -16.29
N ALA A 81 -7.14 -0.01 -17.10
CA ALA A 81 -5.75 -0.42 -16.86
C ALA A 81 -5.23 0.18 -15.55
N ASN A 82 -5.48 1.47 -15.36
CA ASN A 82 -5.01 2.20 -14.17
C ASN A 82 -5.60 1.59 -12.88
N SER A 83 -6.91 1.33 -12.84
CA SER A 83 -7.53 0.72 -11.65
C SER A 83 -7.05 -0.72 -11.40
N SER A 84 -6.70 -1.45 -12.46
CA SER A 84 -6.11 -2.79 -12.34
C SER A 84 -4.71 -2.74 -11.72
N GLU A 85 -3.87 -1.78 -12.12
CA GLU A 85 -2.57 -1.55 -11.50
C GLU A 85 -2.70 -1.10 -10.04
N GLN A 86 -3.62 -0.17 -9.77
CA GLN A 86 -3.97 0.28 -8.43
C GLN A 86 -4.43 -0.86 -7.52
N LEU A 87 -5.29 -1.78 -8.02
CA LEU A 87 -5.72 -2.95 -7.25
C LEU A 87 -4.55 -3.87 -6.92
N SER A 88 -3.66 -4.11 -7.88
CA SER A 88 -2.46 -4.91 -7.67
C SER A 88 -1.56 -4.27 -6.60
N ALA A 89 -1.34 -2.95 -6.67
CA ALA A 89 -0.55 -2.21 -5.69
C ALA A 89 -1.18 -2.26 -4.28
N LEU A 90 -2.51 -2.09 -4.19
CA LEU A 90 -3.26 -2.22 -2.94
C LEU A 90 -3.09 -3.61 -2.31
N VAL A 91 -3.21 -4.67 -3.11
CA VAL A 91 -3.01 -6.05 -2.65
C VAL A 91 -1.59 -6.26 -2.14
N GLN A 92 -0.58 -5.78 -2.86
CA GLN A 92 0.83 -5.88 -2.44
C GLN A 92 1.08 -5.16 -1.10
N LEU A 93 0.49 -3.98 -0.88
CA LEU A 93 0.58 -3.28 0.40
C LEU A 93 -0.06 -4.06 1.54
N ILE A 94 -1.20 -4.72 1.29
CA ILE A 94 -1.85 -5.56 2.30
C ILE A 94 -1.00 -6.80 2.60
N GLU A 95 -0.41 -7.42 1.58
CA GLU A 95 0.44 -8.61 1.73
C GLU A 95 1.76 -8.31 2.45
N SER A 96 2.34 -7.13 2.22
CA SER A 96 3.57 -6.69 2.89
C SER A 96 3.33 -6.25 4.33
N ALA A 97 2.06 -6.09 4.75
CA ALA A 97 1.72 -5.63 6.09
C ALA A 97 2.24 -6.59 7.17
N PRO A 98 3.13 -6.13 8.07
CA PRO A 98 3.60 -6.96 9.16
C PRO A 98 2.46 -7.29 10.11
N GLN A 99 2.47 -8.48 10.71
CA GLN A 99 1.41 -8.90 11.64
C GLN A 99 1.14 -7.90 12.77
N ALA A 100 2.19 -7.20 13.23
CA ALA A 100 2.09 -6.20 14.29
C ALA A 100 1.34 -4.93 13.85
N LEU A 101 1.27 -4.62 12.55
CA LEU A 101 0.53 -3.47 12.01
C LEU A 101 -0.92 -3.49 12.47
N TRP A 102 -1.57 -4.65 12.40
CA TRP A 102 -3.00 -4.77 12.70
C TRP A 102 -3.36 -4.39 14.14
N SER A 103 -2.41 -4.45 15.08
CA SER A 103 -2.59 -4.01 16.46
C SER A 103 -2.00 -2.63 16.76
N LEU A 104 -1.00 -2.20 15.99
CA LEU A 104 -0.25 -0.96 16.23
C LEU A 104 -0.63 0.17 15.27
N ARG A 105 -1.59 -0.06 14.38
CA ARG A 105 -1.97 0.87 13.33
C ARG A 105 -2.29 2.25 13.88
N ASN A 106 -1.52 3.25 13.44
CA ASN A 106 -1.70 4.63 13.83
C ASN A 106 -0.91 5.55 12.89
N ASP A 107 -1.52 6.63 12.41
CA ASP A 107 -0.88 7.59 11.50
C ASP A 107 0.35 8.27 12.11
N SER A 108 0.51 8.24 13.44
CA SER A 108 1.72 8.72 14.12
C SER A 108 2.97 7.90 13.79
N PHE A 109 2.83 6.69 13.22
CA PHE A 109 3.97 5.95 12.65
C PHE A 109 4.38 6.49 11.27
N ASN A 110 3.51 7.24 10.60
CA ASN A 110 3.77 7.83 9.30
C ASN A 110 4.39 9.24 9.45
N CYS A 111 5.50 9.34 10.19
CA CYS A 111 6.27 10.57 10.33
C CYS A 111 7.77 10.29 10.40
N TYR A 112 8.57 11.23 9.89
CA TYR A 112 10.03 11.09 9.86
C TYR A 112 10.63 11.12 11.28
N GLU A 113 9.99 11.80 12.24
CA GLU A 113 10.44 11.81 13.62
C GLU A 113 10.40 10.42 14.27
N MET A 114 9.53 9.53 13.79
CA MET A 114 9.45 8.15 14.28
C MET A 114 10.75 7.38 14.01
N ASP A 115 11.42 7.63 12.89
CA ASP A 115 12.68 6.97 12.54
C ASP A 115 13.76 7.25 13.59
N PHE A 116 13.90 8.52 13.97
CA PHE A 116 14.86 8.93 15.00
C PHE A 116 14.53 8.33 16.37
N ARG A 117 13.24 8.28 16.74
CA ARG A 117 12.79 7.74 18.01
C ARG A 117 13.04 6.23 18.12
N LEU A 118 12.69 5.47 17.08
CA LEU A 118 12.90 4.02 17.06
C LEU A 118 14.40 3.67 17.04
N ALA A 119 15.22 4.43 16.32
CA ALA A 119 16.67 4.29 16.34
C ALA A 119 17.25 4.57 17.74
N GLU A 120 16.77 5.62 18.41
CA GLU A 120 17.23 5.96 19.76
C GLU A 120 16.80 4.88 20.78
N LEU A 121 15.56 4.39 20.72
CA LEU A 121 15.09 3.27 21.54
C LEU A 121 15.98 2.03 21.37
N GLN A 122 16.32 1.68 20.12
CA GLN A 122 17.18 0.54 19.82
C GLN A 122 18.60 0.72 20.38
N GLN A 123 19.14 1.93 20.26
CA GLN A 123 20.43 2.29 20.83
C GLN A 123 20.43 2.17 22.36
N GLN A 124 19.40 2.69 23.04
CA GLN A 124 19.29 2.59 24.50
C GLN A 124 19.19 1.13 24.97
N LEU A 125 18.40 0.28 24.31
CA LEU A 125 18.35 -1.15 24.65
C LEU A 125 19.71 -1.86 24.44
N THR A 126 20.46 -1.46 23.41
CA THR A 126 21.82 -1.98 23.16
C THR A 126 22.81 -1.59 24.27
N ILE A 127 22.57 -0.49 24.97
CA ILE A 127 23.35 -0.06 26.14
C ILE A 127 22.85 -0.75 27.41
N LEU A 128 21.53 -0.73 27.63
CA LEU A 128 20.88 -1.17 28.85
C LEU A 128 20.99 -2.69 29.05
N LYS A 129 20.75 -3.51 28.02
CA LYS A 129 20.79 -4.98 28.15
C LYS A 129 22.17 -5.50 28.62
N PRO A 130 23.30 -5.11 28.01
CA PRO A 130 24.62 -5.51 28.51
C PRO A 130 24.95 -4.96 29.90
N LEU A 131 24.58 -3.70 30.19
CA LEU A 131 24.79 -3.12 31.52
C LEU A 131 24.02 -3.87 32.60
N ASN A 132 22.74 -4.17 32.36
CA ASN A 132 21.95 -4.97 33.29
C ASN A 132 22.55 -6.36 33.48
N LYS A 133 22.96 -7.03 32.39
CA LYS A 133 23.62 -8.34 32.48
C LYS A 133 24.89 -8.30 33.33
N LYS A 134 25.66 -7.21 33.26
CA LYS A 134 26.88 -7.01 34.06
C LYS A 134 26.58 -6.67 35.53
N LEU A 135 25.53 -5.88 35.79
CA LEU A 135 25.20 -5.38 37.12
C LEU A 135 24.36 -6.36 37.94
N ALA A 136 23.36 -7.00 37.32
CA ALA A 136 22.35 -7.82 37.97
C ALA A 136 22.87 -8.96 38.86
N PRO A 137 24.07 -9.56 38.64
CA PRO A 137 24.62 -10.53 39.59
C PRO A 137 25.06 -9.91 40.92
N PHE A 138 25.43 -8.63 40.93
CA PHE A 138 26.07 -7.95 42.07
C PHE A 138 25.19 -6.86 42.69
N VAL A 139 24.34 -6.23 41.89
CA VAL A 139 23.54 -5.07 42.26
C VAL A 139 22.09 -5.31 41.87
N ASN A 140 21.17 -5.02 42.80
CA ASN A 140 19.75 -5.02 42.52
C ASN A 140 19.39 -3.77 41.72
N THR A 141 19.32 -3.91 40.39
CA THR A 141 19.07 -2.80 39.46
C THR A 141 17.70 -2.14 39.66
N ASN A 142 16.71 -2.85 40.23
CA ASN A 142 15.39 -2.30 40.54
C ASN A 142 15.38 -1.38 41.79
N LYS A 143 16.45 -1.41 42.60
CA LYS A 143 16.59 -0.57 43.80
C LYS A 143 17.50 0.63 43.59
N LEU A 144 18.01 0.82 42.37
CA LEU A 144 18.84 1.97 42.06
C LEU A 144 18.00 3.25 42.19
N GLY A 145 18.49 4.21 42.98
CA GLY A 145 17.91 5.54 43.02
C GLY A 145 18.36 6.38 41.82
N THR A 146 18.09 7.68 41.89
CA THR A 146 18.48 8.64 40.85
C THR A 146 20.00 8.74 40.65
N VAL A 147 20.42 9.25 39.49
CA VAL A 147 21.84 9.58 39.21
C VAL A 147 22.46 10.46 40.30
N SER A 148 21.72 11.45 40.81
CA SER A 148 22.17 12.35 41.87
C SER A 148 22.43 11.60 43.18
N THR A 149 21.56 10.66 43.54
CA THR A 149 21.71 9.82 44.73
C THR A 149 22.96 8.93 44.62
N LEU A 150 23.14 8.27 43.47
CA LEU A 150 24.30 7.40 43.25
C LEU A 150 25.63 8.17 43.27
N ARG A 151 25.67 9.37 42.67
CA ARG A 151 26.85 10.25 42.73
C ARG A 151 27.15 10.71 44.16
N TYR A 152 26.13 11.03 44.94
CA TYR A 152 26.31 11.39 46.35
C TYR A 152 26.91 10.23 47.15
N LEU A 153 26.40 9.00 46.97
CA LEU A 153 26.94 7.81 47.63
C LEU A 153 28.40 7.56 47.23
N GLN A 154 28.71 7.59 45.93
CA GLN A 154 30.06 7.43 45.41
C GLN A 154 31.02 8.46 46.02
N CYS A 155 30.65 9.75 45.97
CA CYS A 155 31.44 10.85 46.51
C CYS A 155 31.71 10.70 48.03
N CYS A 156 30.69 10.31 48.80
CA CYS A 156 30.84 10.07 50.25
C CYS A 156 31.80 8.91 50.56
N LEU A 157 31.85 7.88 49.70
CA LEU A 157 32.71 6.72 49.86
C LEU A 157 34.14 6.93 49.34
N ASP A 158 34.31 7.77 48.32
CA ASP A 158 35.61 8.12 47.72
C ASP A 158 36.39 9.12 48.57
N ASN A 159 35.70 10.16 49.09
CA ASN A 159 36.34 11.25 49.83
C ASN A 159 36.48 10.96 51.33
N ALA A 160 36.45 9.68 51.70
CA ALA A 160 36.47 9.24 53.08
C ALA A 160 37.92 9.20 53.59
N GLY A 161 38.36 10.24 54.30
CA GLY A 161 39.71 10.33 54.87
C GLY A 161 40.01 9.31 55.98
N MET A 162 41.18 9.44 56.62
CA MET A 162 41.72 8.49 57.61
C MET A 162 40.78 8.20 58.81
N PHE A 163 39.85 9.11 59.11
CA PHE A 163 38.86 9.01 60.20
C PHE A 163 37.43 8.74 59.73
N ARG A 164 37.25 8.13 58.55
CA ARG A 164 35.94 7.91 57.91
C ARG A 164 34.86 7.24 58.76
N TRP A 165 35.23 6.37 59.69
CA TRP A 165 34.29 5.66 60.55
C TRP A 165 33.52 6.56 61.52
N PHE A 166 34.08 7.72 61.87
CA PHE A 166 33.38 8.74 62.67
C PHE A 166 32.35 9.52 61.85
N SER A 167 32.48 9.59 60.53
CA SER A 167 31.55 10.30 59.65
C SER A 167 30.20 9.57 59.58
N SER A 168 29.15 10.23 60.08
CA SER A 168 27.77 9.74 59.94
C SER A 168 27.38 9.58 58.47
N LYS A 169 27.81 10.52 57.60
CA LYS A 169 27.58 10.48 56.15
C LYS A 169 28.23 9.25 55.51
N TRP A 170 29.45 8.92 55.88
CA TRP A 170 30.14 7.73 55.37
C TRP A 170 29.45 6.43 55.81
N ARG A 171 29.07 6.34 57.10
CA ARG A 171 28.33 5.17 57.61
C ARG A 171 26.98 4.99 56.91
N HIS A 172 26.25 6.08 56.70
CA HIS A 172 25.01 6.06 55.94
C HIS A 172 25.24 5.64 54.48
N ALA A 173 26.22 6.23 53.79
CA ALA A 173 26.53 5.88 52.40
C ALA A 173 26.97 4.41 52.25
N LYS A 174 27.76 3.89 53.19
CA LYS A 174 28.11 2.47 53.28
C LYS A 174 26.86 1.59 53.41
N GLN A 175 25.97 1.91 54.34
CA GLN A 175 24.75 1.14 54.57
C GLN A 175 23.86 1.13 53.31
N GLN A 176 23.62 2.30 52.72
CA GLN A 176 22.84 2.41 51.49
C GLN A 176 23.47 1.63 50.34
N THR A 177 24.79 1.68 50.19
CA THR A 177 25.51 0.92 49.15
C THR A 177 25.37 -0.60 49.33
N LEU A 178 25.44 -1.09 50.57
CA LEU A 178 25.25 -2.52 50.85
C LEU A 178 23.80 -2.97 50.65
N ILE A 179 22.81 -2.09 50.83
CA ILE A 179 21.40 -2.38 50.50
C ILE A 179 21.18 -2.58 48.99
N LEU A 180 22.01 -1.96 48.15
CA LEU A 180 21.97 -2.16 46.70
C LEU A 180 22.54 -3.52 46.27
N ALA A 181 23.33 -4.19 47.12
CA ALA A 181 23.90 -5.48 46.80
C ALA A 181 22.81 -6.56 46.65
N THR A 182 23.02 -7.53 45.75
CA THR A 182 22.08 -8.65 45.54
C THR A 182 22.09 -9.67 46.66
N ASN A 183 23.21 -9.79 47.37
CA ASN A 183 23.35 -10.66 48.53
C ASN A 183 24.28 -10.04 49.58
N GLU A 184 24.16 -10.52 50.82
CA GLU A 184 24.90 -10.01 51.98
C GLU A 184 26.40 -10.38 51.98
N GLN A 185 26.85 -11.26 51.09
CA GLN A 185 28.25 -11.70 51.00
C GLN A 185 29.12 -10.72 50.19
N LEU A 186 28.50 -9.85 49.39
CA LEU A 186 29.22 -8.86 48.59
C LEU A 186 29.85 -7.78 49.46
N LYS A 187 31.13 -7.51 49.22
CA LYS A 187 31.87 -6.52 49.99
C LYS A 187 31.59 -5.12 49.45
N LEU A 188 31.70 -4.14 50.34
CA LEU A 188 31.54 -2.72 49.99
C LEU A 188 32.44 -2.32 48.81
N ASP A 189 33.70 -2.76 48.81
CA ASP A 189 34.65 -2.38 47.76
C ASP A 189 34.24 -2.93 46.38
N ASP A 190 33.68 -4.14 46.33
CA ASP A 190 33.20 -4.77 45.09
C ASP A 190 32.02 -3.97 44.50
N VAL A 191 31.04 -3.62 45.35
CA VAL A 191 29.87 -2.82 44.93
C VAL A 191 30.30 -1.40 44.56
N LYS A 192 31.26 -0.82 45.29
CA LYS A 192 31.77 0.52 45.05
C LYS A 192 32.41 0.66 43.67
N LEU A 193 33.12 -0.36 43.18
CA LEU A 193 33.69 -0.38 41.84
C LEU A 193 32.63 -0.33 40.71
N LEU A 194 31.36 -0.64 41.03
CA LEU A 194 30.27 -0.66 40.07
C LEU A 194 29.53 0.68 39.93
N PHE A 195 29.81 1.69 40.76
CA PHE A 195 29.13 3.01 40.70
C PHE A 195 29.12 3.65 39.30
N PRO A 196 30.23 3.69 38.55
CA PRO A 196 30.21 4.23 37.20
C PRO A 196 29.21 3.51 36.28
N ALA A 197 29.10 2.18 36.39
CA ALA A 197 28.18 1.38 35.62
C ALA A 197 26.72 1.56 36.10
N MET A 198 26.49 1.64 37.42
CA MET A 198 25.16 1.95 37.99
C MET A 198 24.64 3.31 37.52
N ILE A 199 25.48 4.35 37.58
CA ILE A 199 25.14 5.70 37.12
C ILE A 199 24.82 5.71 35.63
N LYS A 200 25.63 5.03 34.81
CA LYS A 200 25.39 4.91 33.37
C LYS A 200 24.08 4.18 33.08
N TYR A 201 23.78 3.13 33.84
CA TYR A 201 22.54 2.35 33.72
C TYR A 201 21.30 3.20 34.03
N VAL A 202 21.28 3.91 35.17
CA VAL A 202 20.14 4.76 35.55
C VAL A 202 19.93 5.88 34.54
N ASN A 203 20.99 6.55 34.08
CA ASN A 203 20.87 7.61 33.08
C ASN A 203 20.32 7.07 31.74
N ALA A 204 20.81 5.91 31.28
CA ALA A 204 20.29 5.28 30.06
C ALA A 204 18.83 4.82 30.24
N GLN A 205 18.44 4.42 31.45
CA GLN A 205 17.06 4.01 31.75
C GLN A 205 16.13 5.24 31.78
N GLU A 206 16.51 6.33 32.45
CA GLU A 206 15.78 7.60 32.42
C GLU A 206 15.57 8.07 30.98
N ARG A 207 16.62 8.04 30.15
CA ARG A 207 16.51 8.40 28.73
C ARG A 207 15.61 7.45 27.94
N PHE A 208 15.66 6.15 28.23
CA PHE A 208 14.79 5.15 27.59
C PHE A 208 13.32 5.38 27.93
N ASP A 209 13.01 5.63 29.20
CA ASP A 209 11.65 5.88 29.67
C ASP A 209 11.10 7.20 29.08
N GLU A 210 11.92 8.26 29.01
CA GLU A 210 11.55 9.55 28.39
C GLU A 210 11.10 9.42 26.93
N LEU A 211 11.65 8.46 26.18
CA LEU A 211 11.28 8.27 24.77
C LEU A 211 9.83 7.83 24.60
N PHE A 212 9.30 7.07 25.57
CA PHE A 212 7.90 6.67 25.59
C PHE A 212 6.97 7.81 26.03
N ASP A 213 7.41 8.63 26.98
CA ASP A 213 6.67 9.83 27.40
C ASP A 213 6.50 10.83 26.25
N GLN A 214 7.53 10.96 25.41
CA GLN A 214 7.52 11.83 24.24
C GLN A 214 6.74 11.24 23.05
N ALA A 215 6.44 9.94 23.05
CA ALA A 215 5.69 9.25 22.01
C ALA A 215 4.67 8.27 22.61
N PRO A 216 3.51 8.78 23.09
CA PRO A 216 2.52 7.97 23.79
C PRO A 216 2.03 6.74 23.01
N ILE A 217 2.08 6.76 21.67
CA ILE A 217 1.73 5.61 20.83
C ILE A 217 2.62 4.39 21.08
N LEU A 218 3.87 4.60 21.51
CA LEU A 218 4.83 3.54 21.82
C LEU A 218 4.64 3.00 23.25
N ALA A 219 3.91 3.70 24.12
CA ALA A 219 3.79 3.38 25.54
C ALA A 219 3.21 1.97 25.77
N ALA A 220 2.28 1.53 24.92
CA ALA A 220 1.71 0.18 25.00
C ALA A 220 2.75 -0.94 24.74
N SER A 221 3.84 -0.61 24.05
CA SER A 221 4.95 -1.55 23.78
C SER A 221 6.05 -1.48 24.84
N HIS A 222 5.95 -0.55 25.81
CA HIS A 222 6.98 -0.37 26.83
C HIS A 222 6.97 -1.52 27.85
N GLN A 223 8.02 -2.35 27.83
CA GLN A 223 8.21 -3.48 28.75
C GLN A 223 9.60 -3.44 29.42
N GLY A 224 10.14 -2.24 29.63
CA GLY A 224 11.50 -2.03 30.12
C GLY A 224 12.52 -2.72 29.21
N LEU A 225 13.44 -3.50 29.79
CA LEU A 225 14.47 -4.25 29.06
C LEU A 225 13.92 -5.32 28.10
N ASN A 226 12.67 -5.76 28.31
CA ASN A 226 12.02 -6.76 27.48
C ASN A 226 11.27 -6.15 26.29
N THR A 227 11.27 -4.82 26.16
CA THR A 227 10.68 -4.13 25.01
C THR A 227 11.23 -4.72 23.72
N ASP A 228 10.34 -5.19 22.86
CA ASP A 228 10.65 -5.66 21.52
C ASP A 228 10.40 -4.53 20.50
N ILE A 229 11.47 -4.03 19.89
CA ILE A 229 11.41 -2.93 18.93
C ILE A 229 11.24 -3.47 17.50
N ALA A 230 11.50 -4.75 17.25
CA ALA A 230 11.41 -5.29 15.89
C ALA A 230 10.00 -5.11 15.28
N PRO A 231 8.89 -5.36 16.01
CA PRO A 231 7.54 -5.06 15.52
C PRO A 231 7.33 -3.58 15.17
N LEU A 232 7.85 -2.66 15.99
CA LEU A 232 7.71 -1.21 15.78
C LEU A 232 8.47 -0.75 14.53
N LEU A 233 9.68 -1.25 14.33
CA LEU A 233 10.50 -1.00 13.15
C LEU A 233 9.82 -1.54 11.89
N ALA A 234 9.27 -2.75 11.94
CA ALA A 234 8.57 -3.35 10.80
C ALA A 234 7.34 -2.52 10.40
N VAL A 235 6.55 -2.06 11.38
CA VAL A 235 5.40 -1.18 11.13
C VAL A 235 5.85 0.13 10.50
N ARG A 236 6.91 0.76 11.01
CA ARG A 236 7.44 2.00 10.43
C ARG A 236 7.93 1.80 8.99
N GLU A 237 8.64 0.72 8.71
CA GLU A 237 9.12 0.44 7.35
C GLU A 237 7.96 0.24 6.39
N TRP A 238 6.92 -0.49 6.81
CA TRP A 238 5.70 -0.62 6.01
C TRP A 238 5.05 0.73 5.68
N TYR A 239 4.98 1.66 6.64
CA TYR A 239 4.47 3.01 6.36
C TYR A 239 5.32 3.78 5.33
N LYS A 240 6.65 3.57 5.30
CA LYS A 240 7.52 4.16 4.27
C LYS A 240 7.24 3.56 2.89
N ASP A 241 7.03 2.25 2.82
CA ASP A 241 6.66 1.58 1.57
C ASP A 241 5.31 2.08 1.06
N VAL A 242 4.35 2.31 1.96
CA VAL A 242 3.06 2.92 1.63
C VAL A 242 3.24 4.30 1.03
N GLU A 243 4.07 5.19 1.61
CA GLU A 243 4.33 6.51 1.03
C GLU A 243 4.86 6.44 -0.40
N PHE A 244 5.76 5.48 -0.68
CA PHE A 244 6.29 5.27 -2.02
C PHE A 244 5.22 4.79 -3.01
N VAL A 245 4.46 3.76 -2.64
CA VAL A 245 3.38 3.20 -3.49
C VAL A 245 2.27 4.21 -3.73
N MET A 246 1.93 5.03 -2.71
CA MET A 246 0.95 6.10 -2.84
C MET A 246 1.38 7.15 -3.88
N ALA A 247 2.65 7.51 -3.90
CA ALA A 247 3.19 8.47 -4.87
C ALA A 247 3.26 7.90 -6.30
N GLU A 248 3.41 6.59 -6.45
CA GLU A 248 3.54 5.93 -7.75
C GLU A 248 2.18 5.61 -8.39
N HIS A 249 1.24 5.02 -7.62
CA HIS A 249 0.01 4.45 -8.16
C HIS A 249 -1.27 5.23 -7.81
N PHE A 250 -1.21 6.13 -6.82
CA PHE A 250 -2.39 6.76 -6.23
C PHE A 250 -2.26 8.29 -6.18
N VAL A 251 -1.68 8.88 -7.23
CA VAL A 251 -1.53 10.32 -7.36
C VAL A 251 -2.91 11.00 -7.25
N ASP A 252 -3.02 11.98 -6.35
CA ASP A 252 -4.28 12.69 -6.01
C ASP A 252 -5.38 11.84 -5.32
N GLU A 253 -5.11 10.57 -4.99
CA GLU A 253 -6.05 9.66 -4.33
C GLU A 253 -5.76 9.47 -2.83
N ALA A 254 -5.74 10.58 -2.08
CA ALA A 254 -5.46 10.57 -0.64
C ALA A 254 -6.41 9.67 0.19
N GLY A 255 -7.58 9.31 -0.37
CA GLY A 255 -8.54 8.42 0.26
C GLY A 255 -8.01 7.00 0.50
N ILE A 256 -7.08 6.50 -0.32
CA ILE A 256 -6.60 5.11 -0.21
C ILE A 256 -5.92 4.85 1.12
N LEU A 257 -5.09 5.79 1.59
CA LEU A 257 -4.42 5.66 2.89
C LEU A 257 -5.44 5.64 4.04
N GLU A 258 -6.49 6.46 3.97
CA GLU A 258 -7.60 6.44 4.94
C GLU A 258 -8.36 5.10 4.89
N GLY A 259 -8.56 4.54 3.69
CA GLY A 259 -9.18 3.21 3.53
C GLY A 259 -8.33 2.09 4.14
N LEU A 260 -7.02 2.10 3.88
CA LEU A 260 -6.05 1.18 4.47
C LEU A 260 -5.94 1.34 5.99
N SER A 261 -6.14 2.55 6.52
CA SER A 261 -6.05 2.78 7.96
C SER A 261 -7.25 2.19 8.73
N ILE A 262 -8.39 1.95 8.07
CA ILE A 262 -9.61 1.46 8.72
C ILE A 262 -10.03 0.05 8.29
N ILE A 263 -9.46 -0.51 7.21
CA ILE A 263 -9.78 -1.87 6.78
C ILE A 263 -9.40 -2.89 7.86
N ASP A 264 -10.34 -3.78 8.22
CA ASP A 264 -10.03 -4.86 9.16
C ASP A 264 -9.22 -5.97 8.49
N LYS A 265 -8.45 -6.70 9.31
CA LYS A 265 -7.56 -7.75 8.82
C LYS A 265 -8.32 -8.83 8.06
N GLN A 266 -9.47 -9.28 8.55
CA GLN A 266 -10.21 -10.37 7.92
C GLN A 266 -10.68 -9.99 6.51
N LYS A 267 -11.14 -8.75 6.32
CA LYS A 267 -11.51 -8.25 5.00
C LYS A 267 -10.32 -8.02 4.09
N ALA A 268 -9.20 -7.54 4.62
CA ALA A 268 -7.97 -7.39 3.87
C ALA A 268 -7.46 -8.75 3.37
N ASP A 269 -7.44 -9.77 4.25
CA ASP A 269 -7.07 -11.14 3.90
C ASP A 269 -8.01 -11.71 2.82
N LYS A 270 -9.33 -11.50 2.95
CA LYS A 270 -10.33 -11.93 1.95
C LYS A 270 -10.13 -11.25 0.59
N LEU A 271 -9.74 -9.97 0.59
CA LEU A 271 -9.42 -9.24 -0.65
C LEU A 271 -8.21 -9.87 -1.34
N VAL A 272 -7.12 -10.12 -0.61
CA VAL A 272 -5.91 -10.77 -1.14
C VAL A 272 -6.23 -12.16 -1.68
N GLU A 273 -6.97 -12.98 -0.92
CA GLU A 273 -7.36 -14.32 -1.33
C GLU A 273 -8.19 -14.31 -2.63
N ASN A 274 -9.20 -13.44 -2.71
CA ASN A 274 -10.01 -13.31 -3.92
C ASN A 274 -9.18 -12.83 -5.12
N TYR A 275 -8.27 -11.87 -4.89
CA TYR A 275 -7.41 -11.34 -5.92
C TYR A 275 -6.62 -12.45 -6.62
N HIS A 276 -5.91 -13.27 -5.84
CA HIS A 276 -5.08 -14.35 -6.38
C HIS A 276 -5.89 -15.52 -6.94
N THR A 277 -7.03 -15.83 -6.34
CA THR A 277 -7.84 -17.00 -6.76
C THR A 277 -8.55 -16.77 -8.09
N ASN A 278 -9.04 -15.55 -8.35
CA ASN A 278 -9.90 -15.29 -9.50
C ASN A 278 -9.58 -13.98 -10.21
N THR A 279 -9.57 -12.87 -9.48
CA THR A 279 -9.62 -11.53 -10.08
C THR A 279 -8.37 -11.22 -10.93
N ALA A 280 -7.17 -11.61 -10.48
CA ALA A 280 -5.94 -11.42 -11.25
C ALA A 280 -5.96 -12.16 -12.61
N LEU A 281 -6.57 -13.34 -12.67
CA LEU A 281 -6.70 -14.10 -13.92
C LEU A 281 -7.64 -13.40 -14.92
N VAL A 282 -8.76 -12.86 -14.42
CA VAL A 282 -9.72 -12.13 -15.25
C VAL A 282 -9.09 -10.83 -15.77
N ILE A 283 -8.42 -10.05 -14.91
CA ILE A 283 -7.70 -8.83 -15.30
C ILE A 283 -6.68 -9.13 -16.40
N ASN A 284 -5.82 -10.12 -16.20
CA ASN A 284 -4.80 -10.50 -17.20
C ASN A 284 -5.41 -10.95 -18.54
N SER A 285 -6.56 -11.64 -18.50
CA SER A 285 -7.31 -12.02 -19.70
C SER A 285 -7.85 -10.80 -20.44
N ILE A 286 -8.41 -9.83 -19.72
CA ILE A 286 -8.90 -8.57 -20.28
C ILE A 286 -7.73 -7.79 -20.90
N GLU A 287 -6.64 -7.57 -20.16
CA GLU A 287 -5.47 -6.81 -20.66
C GLU A 287 -4.89 -7.39 -21.95
N LYS A 288 -4.80 -8.72 -22.04
CA LYS A 288 -4.34 -9.40 -23.25
C LYS A 288 -5.29 -9.16 -24.43
N LYS A 289 -6.61 -9.24 -24.21
CA LYS A 289 -7.61 -8.98 -25.25
C LYS A 289 -7.64 -7.51 -25.63
N MET A 290 -7.58 -6.59 -24.67
CA MET A 290 -7.51 -5.15 -24.89
C MET A 290 -6.27 -4.77 -25.70
N SER A 291 -5.11 -5.36 -25.41
CA SER A 291 -3.89 -5.17 -26.22
C SER A 291 -4.09 -5.58 -27.68
N LYS A 292 -4.81 -6.68 -27.93
CA LYS A 292 -5.17 -7.09 -29.29
C LYS A 292 -6.14 -6.10 -29.94
N LEU A 293 -7.16 -5.64 -29.22
CA LEU A 293 -8.12 -4.65 -29.74
C LEU A 293 -7.45 -3.31 -30.07
N ARG A 294 -6.53 -2.82 -29.23
CA ARG A 294 -5.75 -1.60 -29.49
C ARG A 294 -4.95 -1.68 -30.80
N LEU A 295 -4.46 -2.87 -31.16
CA LEU A 295 -3.77 -3.12 -32.43
C LEU A 295 -4.72 -3.24 -33.62
N SER A 296 -5.90 -3.85 -33.41
CA SER A 296 -6.92 -4.00 -34.45
C SER A 296 -7.64 -2.69 -34.78
N PHE A 297 -7.76 -1.78 -33.80
CA PHE A 297 -8.49 -0.52 -33.89
C PHE A 297 -7.63 0.67 -33.43
N PRO A 298 -6.48 0.93 -34.08
CA PRO A 298 -5.53 1.95 -33.62
C PRO A 298 -6.07 3.39 -33.76
N GLY A 299 -7.09 3.59 -34.60
CA GLY A 299 -7.73 4.90 -34.79
C GLY A 299 -8.83 5.23 -33.78
N TYR A 300 -9.17 4.29 -32.88
CA TYR A 300 -10.20 4.51 -31.86
C TYR A 300 -9.56 4.94 -30.53
N GLU A 301 -9.56 6.26 -30.27
CA GLU A 301 -8.85 6.90 -29.16
C GLU A 301 -9.26 6.35 -27.78
N ALA A 302 -10.54 6.03 -27.57
CA ALA A 302 -11.03 5.55 -26.27
C ALA A 302 -10.34 4.25 -25.80
N LEU A 303 -9.91 3.36 -26.72
CA LEU A 303 -9.15 2.16 -26.32
C LEU A 303 -7.70 2.45 -25.94
N GLN A 304 -7.17 3.61 -26.32
CA GLN A 304 -5.77 3.99 -26.11
C GLN A 304 -5.55 4.69 -24.76
N HIS A 305 -6.62 5.21 -24.14
CA HIS A 305 -6.56 5.84 -22.83
C HIS A 305 -6.48 4.81 -21.70
N VAL A 306 -5.56 5.00 -20.77
CA VAL A 306 -5.31 4.08 -19.64
C VAL A 306 -6.45 4.11 -18.62
N ASP A 307 -7.12 5.25 -18.49
CA ASP A 307 -8.27 5.46 -17.59
C ASP A 307 -9.62 5.12 -18.22
N ALA A 308 -9.66 4.74 -19.50
CA ALA A 308 -10.93 4.41 -20.14
C ALA A 308 -11.54 3.16 -19.52
N ASP A 309 -12.82 3.26 -19.15
CA ASP A 309 -13.60 2.09 -18.75
C ASP A 309 -13.73 1.13 -19.94
N TYR A 310 -13.19 -0.07 -19.78
CA TYR A 310 -13.12 -1.08 -20.83
C TYR A 310 -14.49 -1.49 -21.34
N ALA A 311 -15.47 -1.68 -20.45
CA ALA A 311 -16.82 -2.08 -20.86
C ALA A 311 -17.47 -1.01 -21.74
N THR A 312 -17.37 0.26 -21.34
CA THR A 312 -17.90 1.41 -22.07
C THR A 312 -17.20 1.58 -23.42
N ALA A 313 -15.87 1.64 -23.44
CA ALA A 313 -15.10 1.84 -24.67
C ALA A 313 -15.35 0.72 -25.69
N VAL A 314 -15.40 -0.54 -25.25
CA VAL A 314 -15.65 -1.70 -26.12
C VAL A 314 -17.10 -1.73 -26.61
N SER A 315 -18.07 -1.40 -25.76
CA SER A 315 -19.49 -1.34 -26.13
C SER A 315 -19.76 -0.25 -27.18
N GLU A 316 -19.16 0.93 -27.00
CA GLU A 316 -19.26 2.02 -27.97
C GLU A 316 -18.62 1.65 -29.31
N LEU A 317 -17.41 1.07 -29.29
CA LEU A 317 -16.75 0.59 -30.51
C LEU A 317 -17.61 -0.46 -31.24
N LYS A 318 -18.16 -1.42 -30.50
CA LYS A 318 -19.03 -2.45 -31.07
C LYS A 318 -20.25 -1.82 -31.74
N THR A 319 -20.87 -0.84 -31.08
CA THR A 319 -22.03 -0.11 -31.61
C THR A 319 -21.68 0.65 -32.89
N ILE A 320 -20.53 1.32 -32.94
CA ILE A 320 -20.05 2.01 -34.15
C ILE A 320 -19.91 1.01 -35.30
N ILE A 321 -19.22 -0.11 -35.09
CA ILE A 321 -18.99 -1.13 -36.13
C ILE A 321 -20.30 -1.70 -36.65
N ILE A 322 -21.21 -2.12 -35.76
CA ILE A 322 -22.50 -2.69 -36.16
C ILE A 322 -23.32 -1.69 -36.97
N ASN A 323 -23.38 -0.43 -36.53
CA ASN A 323 -24.14 0.60 -37.25
C ASN A 323 -23.58 0.83 -38.66
N GLN A 324 -22.25 0.87 -38.81
CA GLN A 324 -21.64 1.06 -40.13
C GLN A 324 -21.82 -0.16 -41.03
N LEU A 325 -21.68 -1.38 -40.50
CA LEU A 325 -21.92 -2.60 -41.27
C LEU A 325 -23.39 -2.71 -41.71
N SER A 326 -24.34 -2.35 -40.83
CA SER A 326 -25.76 -2.30 -41.18
C SER A 326 -26.02 -1.31 -42.32
N ALA A 327 -25.45 -0.10 -42.23
CA ALA A 327 -25.61 0.92 -43.28
C ALA A 327 -25.04 0.47 -44.64
N LEU A 328 -23.93 -0.28 -44.66
CA LEU A 328 -23.37 -0.84 -45.89
C LEU A 328 -24.23 -1.99 -46.46
N ASN A 329 -24.77 -2.84 -45.58
CA ASN A 329 -25.66 -3.93 -45.96
C ASN A 329 -27.01 -3.43 -46.50
N ASP A 330 -27.56 -2.35 -45.93
CA ASP A 330 -28.82 -1.73 -46.38
C ASP A 330 -28.72 -1.17 -47.81
N VAL A 331 -27.51 -0.83 -48.26
CA VAL A 331 -27.22 -0.39 -49.64
C VAL A 331 -26.89 -1.57 -50.55
N GLY A 332 -26.85 -2.80 -50.02
CA GLY A 332 -26.65 -4.04 -50.78
C GLY A 332 -25.19 -4.36 -51.09
N ILE A 333 -24.23 -3.85 -50.31
CA ILE A 333 -22.81 -4.17 -50.46
C ILE A 333 -22.55 -5.62 -50.01
N ASP A 334 -21.87 -6.40 -50.85
CA ASP A 334 -21.52 -7.80 -50.57
C ASP A 334 -20.57 -7.88 -49.35
N SER A 335 -20.82 -8.80 -48.42
CA SER A 335 -20.02 -8.96 -47.19
C SER A 335 -18.55 -9.35 -47.45
N ARG A 336 -18.25 -9.88 -48.65
CA ARG A 336 -16.90 -10.21 -49.10
C ARG A 336 -16.15 -9.03 -49.70
N THR A 337 -16.80 -7.87 -49.81
CA THR A 337 -16.16 -6.64 -50.30
C THR A 337 -15.10 -6.17 -49.31
N CYS A 338 -13.90 -5.86 -49.81
CA CYS A 338 -12.84 -5.28 -49.00
C CYS A 338 -13.14 -3.82 -48.69
N LEU A 339 -12.76 -3.36 -47.50
CA LEU A 339 -12.95 -1.96 -47.10
C LEU A 339 -12.20 -0.97 -48.01
N SER A 340 -11.14 -1.38 -48.71
CA SER A 340 -10.44 -0.58 -49.73
C SER A 340 -11.24 -0.32 -51.00
N ASP A 341 -12.23 -1.17 -51.27
CA ASP A 341 -13.00 -1.16 -52.53
C ASP A 341 -14.26 -0.30 -52.43
N LEU A 342 -14.53 0.26 -51.24
CA LEU A 342 -15.59 1.22 -50.89
C LEU A 342 -15.05 2.65 -50.86
#